data_AF-A0A1S2VM69-F1
#
_entry.id   AF-A0A1S2VM69-F1
#
_cell.length_a   1.000
_cell.length_b   1.000
_cell.length_c   1.000
_cell.angle_alpha   90.00
_cell.angle_beta   90.00
_cell.angle_gamma   90.00
#
_symmetry.space_group_name_H-M   'P 1'
#
loop_
_entity.id
_entity.type
_entity.pdbx_description
1 polymer ?
#
loop_
_entity_poly.entity_id
_entity_poly.type
_entity_poly.pdbx_seq_one_letter_code
_entity_poly.pdbx_strand_id
1 'polypeptide(L)'
;MQPIYFVNLPAQQQLDMLYYKGSLLANRYGDRDIFLLYSLNDFFVELRYDGYTNHMLQATAFRANDERLEQYLPYLAPIDLE
;
A
#
# COMPACT_ATOMS: atom_id res chain seq x y z
N MET A 1 2.34 -13.72 -6.71
CA MET A 1 1.10 -13.24 -7.37
C MET A 1 1.50 -12.04 -8.20
N GLN A 2 0.99 -11.85 -9.43
CA GLN A 2 1.38 -10.65 -10.19
C GLN A 2 0.49 -9.45 -9.80
N PRO A 3 1.03 -8.21 -9.83
CA PRO A 3 0.29 -6.98 -9.51
C PRO A 3 -1.03 -6.86 -10.27
N ILE A 4 -1.06 -7.26 -11.55
CA ILE A 4 -2.25 -7.17 -12.40
C ILE A 4 -3.39 -8.09 -11.93
N TYR A 5 -3.08 -9.24 -11.31
CA TYR A 5 -4.12 -10.09 -10.74
C TYR A 5 -4.69 -9.49 -9.45
N PHE A 6 -3.86 -8.83 -8.65
CA PHE A 6 -4.27 -8.20 -7.39
C PHE A 6 -5.26 -7.05 -7.64
N VAL A 7 -4.93 -6.11 -8.54
CA VAL A 7 -5.77 -4.92 -8.80
C VAL A 7 -7.12 -5.24 -9.44
N ASN A 8 -7.27 -6.43 -10.03
CA ASN A 8 -8.52 -6.91 -10.63
C ASN A 8 -9.43 -7.63 -9.62
N LEU A 9 -8.98 -7.86 -8.38
CA LEU A 9 -9.85 -8.41 -7.33
C LEU A 9 -10.88 -7.36 -6.88
N PRO A 10 -12.04 -7.78 -6.35
CA PRO A 10 -12.93 -6.89 -5.62
C PRO A 10 -12.18 -6.19 -4.48
N ALA A 11 -12.50 -4.92 -4.21
CA ALA A 11 -11.82 -4.09 -3.20
C ALA A 11 -11.72 -4.79 -1.82
N GLN A 12 -12.78 -5.48 -1.39
CA GLN A 12 -12.77 -6.24 -0.14
C GLN A 12 -11.73 -7.37 -0.16
N GLN A 13 -11.60 -8.11 -1.26
CA GLN A 13 -10.61 -9.18 -1.37
C GLN A 13 -9.18 -8.66 -1.46
N GLN A 14 -8.98 -7.48 -2.07
CA GLN A 14 -7.70 -6.79 -2.04
C GLN A 14 -7.29 -6.46 -0.61
N LEU A 15 -8.21 -5.88 0.17
CA LEU A 15 -8.00 -5.56 1.58
C LEU A 15 -7.72 -6.79 2.42
N ASP A 16 -8.56 -7.83 2.31
CA ASP A 16 -8.36 -9.07 3.04
C ASP A 16 -6.96 -9.64 2.73
N MET A 17 -6.57 -9.66 1.46
CA MET A 17 -5.24 -10.15 1.09
C MET A 17 -4.10 -9.31 1.67
N LEU A 18 -4.22 -7.99 1.72
CA LEU A 18 -3.22 -7.12 2.33
C LEU A 18 -3.16 -7.26 3.84
N TYR A 19 -4.30 -7.37 4.52
CA TYR A 19 -4.35 -7.53 5.96
C TYR A 19 -3.86 -8.91 6.42
N TYR A 20 -4.08 -9.96 5.64
CA TYR A 20 -3.66 -11.32 6.01
C TYR A 20 -2.27 -11.72 5.50
N LYS A 21 -1.85 -11.22 4.33
CA LYS A 21 -0.60 -11.65 3.68
C LYS A 21 0.37 -10.50 3.40
N GLY A 22 -0.10 -9.26 3.48
CA GLY A 22 0.75 -8.09 3.29
C GLY A 22 1.45 -7.68 4.59
N SER A 23 2.52 -6.92 4.44
CA SER A 23 3.18 -6.21 5.54
C SER A 23 2.99 -4.72 5.34
N LEU A 24 2.36 -4.04 6.29
CA LEU A 24 2.26 -2.58 6.27
C LEU A 24 3.65 -2.00 6.53
N LEU A 25 4.18 -1.25 5.56
CA LEU A 25 5.52 -0.68 5.62
C LEU A 25 5.52 0.77 6.07
N ALA A 26 4.54 1.55 5.60
CA ALA A 26 4.48 2.98 5.88
C ALA A 26 3.05 3.51 5.81
N ASN A 27 2.83 4.60 6.54
CA ASN A 27 1.63 5.43 6.45
C ASN A 27 2.08 6.87 6.14
N ARG A 28 1.53 7.43 5.07
CA ARG A 28 1.72 8.83 4.69
C ARG A 28 0.38 9.55 4.74
N TYR A 29 0.34 10.66 5.48
CA TYR A 29 -0.83 11.52 5.58
C TYR A 29 -0.67 12.72 4.63
N GLY A 30 -1.60 12.88 3.70
CA GLY A 30 -1.80 14.12 2.96
C GLY A 30 -2.86 14.99 3.61
N ASP A 31 -3.18 16.14 3.00
CA ASP A 31 -4.16 17.08 3.55
C ASP A 31 -5.58 16.50 3.65
N ARG A 32 -5.96 15.65 2.70
CA ARG A 32 -7.30 15.03 2.62
C ARG A 32 -7.28 13.52 2.41
N ASP A 33 -6.10 12.97 2.17
CA ASP A 33 -5.91 11.58 1.78
C ASP A 33 -4.96 10.89 2.76
N ILE A 34 -5.26 9.64 3.08
CA ILE A 34 -4.36 8.76 3.83
C ILE A 34 -3.83 7.71 2.87
N PHE A 35 -2.51 7.52 2.85
CA PHE A 35 -1.86 6.56 1.98
C PHE A 35 -1.17 5.48 2.80
N LEU A 36 -1.58 4.23 2.62
CA LEU A 36 -0.95 3.07 3.26
C LEU A 36 -0.12 2.31 2.23
N LEU A 37 1.15 2.10 2.53
CA LEU A 37 2.04 1.29 1.72
C LEU A 37 2.16 -0.11 2.31
N TYR A 38 1.77 -1.12 1.53
CA TYR A 38 1.96 -2.52 1.85
C TYR A 38 3.02 -3.15 0.95
N SER A 39 3.80 -4.08 1.49
CA SER A 39 4.52 -5.09 0.71
C SER A 39 3.68 -6.36 0.64
N LEU A 40 3.59 -6.95 -0.56
CA LEU A 40 2.89 -8.21 -0.80
C LEU A 40 3.71 -9.08 -1.77
N ASN A 41 4.54 -9.98 -1.24
CA ASN A 41 5.50 -10.79 -2.00
C ASN A 41 6.54 -9.92 -2.75
N ASP A 42 6.53 -9.95 -4.09
CA ASP A 42 7.49 -9.29 -4.98
C ASP A 42 7.06 -7.88 -5.43
N PHE A 43 5.98 -7.34 -4.87
CA PHE A 43 5.44 -6.03 -5.24
C PHE A 43 4.87 -5.28 -4.04
N PHE A 44 4.59 -4.00 -4.27
CA PHE A 44 4.01 -3.07 -3.29
C PHE A 44 2.60 -2.69 -3.68
N VAL A 45 1.80 -2.33 -2.69
CA VAL A 45 0.45 -1.81 -2.88
C VAL A 45 0.27 -0.53 -2.09
N GLU A 46 -0.05 0.55 -2.77
CA GLU A 46 -0.52 1.80 -2.18
C GLU A 46 -2.05 1.77 -2.12
N LEU A 47 -2.59 1.85 -0.90
CA LEU A 47 -3.99 2.14 -0.67
C LEU A 47 -4.16 3.63 -0.39
N ARG A 48 -5.07 4.27 -1.13
CA ARG A 48 -5.49 5.65 -0.89
C ARG A 48 -6.86 5.64 -0.24
N TYR A 49 -6.98 6.31 0.89
CA TYR A 49 -8.22 6.51 1.63
C TYR A 49 -8.57 7.99 1.70
N ASP A 50 -9.87 8.27 1.73
CA ASP A 50 -10.36 9.58 2.12
C ASP A 50 -10.16 9.77 3.64
N GLY A 51 -9.44 10.83 4.03
CA GLY A 51 -9.06 11.07 5.42
C GLY A 51 -10.21 11.47 6.34
N TYR A 52 -11.39 11.79 5.81
CA TYR A 52 -12.57 12.20 6.59
C TYR A 52 -13.60 11.07 6.74
N THR A 53 -13.81 10.31 5.68
CA THR A 53 -14.81 9.23 5.61
C THR A 53 -14.21 7.86 5.83
N ASN A 54 -12.88 7.74 5.78
CA ASN A 54 -12.13 6.48 5.90
C ASN A 54 -12.53 5.44 4.83
N HIS A 55 -13.06 5.90 3.69
CA HIS A 55 -13.38 5.04 2.56
C HIS A 55 -12.16 4.88 1.64
N MET A 56 -11.92 3.65 1.18
CA MET A 56 -10.87 3.40 0.19
C MET A 56 -11.27 4.01 -1.15
N LEU A 57 -10.45 4.93 -1.65
CA LEU A 57 -10.61 5.58 -2.94
C LEU A 57 -9.94 4.79 -4.07
N GLN A 58 -8.76 4.24 -3.82
CA GLN A 58 -7.96 3.57 -4.83
C GLN A 58 -6.98 2.58 -4.22
N ALA A 59 -6.68 1.51 -4.96
CA ALA A 59 -5.56 0.62 -4.72
C ALA A 59 -4.68 0.58 -5.97
N THR A 60 -3.38 0.80 -5.79
CA THR A 60 -2.39 0.76 -6.88
C THR A 60 -1.29 -0.22 -6.53
N ALA A 61 -1.07 -1.22 -7.38
CA ALA A 61 0.01 -2.18 -7.21
C ALA A 61 1.19 -1.84 -8.15
N PHE A 62 2.41 -1.82 -7.61
CA PHE A 62 3.62 -1.42 -8.34
C PHE A 62 4.85 -2.18 -7.84
N ARG A 63 5.97 -2.07 -8.56
CA ARG A 63 7.24 -2.76 -8.22
C ARG A 63 8.27 -1.80 -7.63
N ALA A 64 9.34 -2.33 -7.05
CA ALA A 64 10.37 -1.55 -6.35
C ALA A 64 11.03 -0.44 -7.18
N ASN A 65 11.01 -0.56 -8.51
CA ASN A 65 11.59 0.41 -9.43
C ASN A 65 10.62 1.55 -9.81
N ASP A 66 9.45 1.63 -9.19
CA ASP A 66 8.47 2.70 -9.39
C ASP A 66 8.80 3.90 -8.50
N GLU A 67 8.76 5.09 -9.08
CA GLU A 67 9.04 6.37 -8.40
C GLU A 67 8.12 6.64 -7.21
N ARG A 68 6.93 6.01 -7.14
CA ARG A 68 6.04 6.10 -5.99
C ARG A 68 6.71 5.67 -4.69
N LEU A 69 7.62 4.70 -4.75
CA LEU A 69 8.33 4.21 -3.56
C LEU A 69 9.21 5.30 -2.93
N GLU A 70 9.74 6.22 -3.74
CA GLU A 70 10.60 7.30 -3.25
C GLU A 70 9.86 8.21 -2.26
N GLN A 71 8.55 8.38 -2.46
CA GLN A 71 7.70 9.19 -1.59
C GLN A 71 7.49 8.57 -0.20
N TYR A 72 7.82 7.28 -0.05
CA TYR A 72 7.71 6.55 1.21
C TYR A 72 9.03 6.40 1.95
N LEU A 73 10.19 6.67 1.31
CA LEU A 73 11.50 6.56 1.94
C LEU A 73 11.60 7.27 3.31
N PRO A 74 11.02 8.46 3.54
CA PRO A 74 11.06 9.12 4.84
C PRO A 74 10.24 8.42 5.93
N TYR A 75 9.30 7.56 5.54
CA TYR A 75 8.31 6.91 6.40
C TYR A 75 8.56 5.42 6.58
N LEU A 76 9.42 4.82 5.77
CA LEU A 76 9.92 3.47 5.99
C LEU A 76 10.77 3.53 7.25
N ALA A 77 10.26 2.97 8.35
CA ALA A 77 11.06 2.80 9.54
C ALA A 77 12.35 2.06 9.16
N PRO A 78 13.52 2.43 9.71
CA PRO A 78 14.68 1.57 9.59
C PRO A 78 14.25 0.19 10.08
N ILE A 79 14.40 -0.82 9.22
CA ILE A 79 14.21 -2.21 9.61
C ILE A 79 15.18 -2.40 10.78
N ASP A 80 14.64 -2.54 11.99
CA ASP A 80 15.39 -3.06 13.13
C ASP A 80 15.82 -4.48 12.75
N LEU A 81 17.01 -4.57 12.16
CA LEU A 81 17.72 -5.82 11.94
C LEU A 81 18.31 -6.20 13.30
N GLU A 82 17.48 -6.79 14.17
CA GLU A 82 17.96 -7.60 15.30
C GLU A 82 18.34 -9.01 14.84
#